data_AF-A0A7S2NHF6-F1
#
_entry.id   AF-A0A7S2NHF6-F1
#
_cell.length_a   1.000
_cell.length_b   1.000
_cell.length_c   1.000
_cell.angle_alpha   90.00
_cell.angle_beta   90.00
_cell.angle_gamma   90.00
#
_symmetry.space_group_name_H-M   'P 1'
#
loop_
_entity.id
_entity.type
_entity.pdbx_description
1 polymer ?
#
loop_
_entity_poly.entity_id
_entity_poly.type
_entity_poly.pdbx_seq_one_letter_code
_entity_poly.pdbx_strand_id
1 'polypeptide(L)'
;EEQTVFLNPEDVEEGELPASLSLGSVQRGSSSWEAVRLESRGLLEKLASHSTFSFRSYQLCVWQERYVYAADDALCYQQLSLDRTPLGKCKRIPYGSLQFVAPYDETQFVLKCTKRTYIFMCPSTEARTRWIKNISMLAGCSASTEVCAHAHP
;
A
#
# COMPACT_ATOMS: atom_id res chain seq x y z
N GLU A 1 -64.77 -1.86 -13.35
CA GLU A 1 -63.92 -2.79 -12.60
C GLU A 1 -62.49 -2.30 -12.69
N GLU A 2 -61.97 -1.87 -11.54
CA GLU A 2 -60.56 -1.57 -11.30
C GLU A 2 -59.73 -2.85 -11.36
N GLN A 3 -58.50 -2.76 -11.86
CA GLN A 3 -57.39 -3.47 -11.20
C GLN A 3 -56.04 -2.79 -11.50
N THR A 4 -55.72 -1.91 -10.58
CA THR A 4 -54.41 -1.35 -10.28
C THR A 4 -53.46 -2.48 -9.90
N VAL A 5 -52.37 -2.68 -10.65
CA VAL A 5 -51.29 -3.58 -10.23
C VAL A 5 -50.31 -2.78 -9.38
N PHE A 6 -50.34 -3.04 -8.08
CA PHE A 6 -49.37 -2.56 -7.11
C PHE A 6 -48.04 -3.31 -7.32
N LEU A 7 -46.96 -2.59 -7.61
CA LEU A 7 -45.60 -3.10 -7.46
C LEU A 7 -45.17 -2.83 -6.01
N ASN A 8 -44.94 -3.91 -5.26
CA ASN A 8 -44.43 -3.85 -3.90
C ASN A 8 -42.97 -3.35 -3.88
N PRO A 9 -42.57 -2.57 -2.86
CA PRO A 9 -41.21 -2.09 -2.68
C PRO A 9 -40.41 -3.08 -1.82
N GLU A 10 -39.95 -4.19 -2.39
CA GLU A 10 -39.04 -5.12 -1.73
C GLU A 10 -38.02 -5.69 -2.72
N ASP A 11 -37.10 -4.83 -3.19
CA ASP A 11 -35.82 -5.25 -3.75
C ASP A 11 -34.73 -4.32 -3.18
N VAL A 12 -34.58 -4.38 -1.85
CA VAL A 12 -33.35 -3.95 -1.19
C VAL A 12 -32.40 -5.15 -1.30
N GLU A 13 -31.72 -5.28 -2.43
CA GLU A 13 -30.53 -6.12 -2.50
C GLU A 13 -29.46 -5.48 -1.59
N GLU A 14 -29.32 -6.04 -0.39
CA GLU A 14 -28.15 -5.91 0.44
C GLU A 14 -26.95 -6.45 -0.35
N GLY A 15 -26.34 -5.57 -1.15
CA GLY A 15 -25.06 -5.84 -1.80
C GLY A 15 -24.01 -6.10 -0.73
N GLU A 16 -23.65 -7.38 -0.62
CA GLU A 16 -22.60 -7.92 0.24
C GLU A 16 -21.36 -7.01 0.20
N LEU A 17 -20.96 -6.53 1.38
CA LEU A 17 -19.69 -5.83 1.57
C LEU A 17 -18.55 -6.74 1.07
N PRO A 18 -17.65 -6.26 0.18
CA PRO A 18 -16.60 -7.09 -0.36
C PRO A 18 -15.66 -7.56 0.75
N ALA A 19 -15.41 -8.87 0.76
CA ALA A 19 -14.66 -9.57 1.77
C ALA A 19 -13.30 -8.91 2.04
N SER A 20 -13.16 -8.26 3.20
CA SER A 20 -11.86 -7.88 3.72
C SER A 20 -11.06 -9.16 3.97
N LEU A 21 -10.06 -9.43 3.14
CA LEU A 21 -9.14 -10.54 3.39
C LEU A 21 -8.27 -10.16 4.61
N SER A 22 -8.69 -10.64 5.78
CA SER A 22 -7.86 -10.67 6.98
C SER A 22 -6.74 -11.68 6.77
N LEU A 23 -5.71 -11.26 6.03
CA LEU A 23 -4.50 -12.04 5.86
C LEU A 23 -3.83 -12.16 7.23
N GLY A 24 -3.86 -13.35 7.82
CA GLY A 24 -3.50 -13.59 9.21
C GLY A 24 -2.15 -12.96 9.59
N SER A 25 -2.11 -12.30 10.75
CA SER A 25 -0.86 -11.76 11.30
C SER A 25 0.08 -12.90 11.67
N VAL A 26 1.32 -12.87 11.19
CA VAL A 26 2.33 -13.85 11.61
C VAL A 26 2.92 -13.41 12.94
N GLN A 27 3.07 -14.36 13.87
CA GLN A 27 3.65 -14.08 15.18
C GLN A 27 5.10 -13.58 15.02
N ARG A 28 5.37 -12.38 15.53
CA ARG A 28 6.71 -11.78 15.52
C ARG A 28 7.72 -12.73 16.19
N GLY A 29 8.87 -12.92 15.55
CA GLY A 29 9.92 -13.82 16.02
C GLY A 29 9.74 -15.30 15.66
N SER A 30 8.67 -15.66 14.94
CA SER A 30 8.61 -16.98 14.31
C SER A 30 9.57 -17.07 13.12
N SER A 31 10.00 -18.28 12.78
CA SER A 31 10.80 -18.54 11.57
C SER A 31 10.12 -18.05 10.28
N SER A 32 8.79 -18.18 10.21
CA SER A 32 7.99 -17.67 9.09
C SER A 32 7.98 -16.15 9.02
N TRP A 33 7.89 -15.45 10.16
CA TRP A 33 7.95 -13.99 10.20
C TRP A 33 9.33 -13.49 9.79
N GLU A 34 10.40 -14.14 10.25
CA GLU A 34 11.77 -13.79 9.88
C GLU A 34 12.03 -14.00 8.39
N ALA A 35 11.52 -15.09 7.81
CA ALA A 35 11.63 -15.36 6.38
C ALA A 35 10.96 -14.25 5.54
N VAL A 36 9.73 -13.87 5.89
CA VAL A 36 9.00 -12.78 5.21
C VAL A 36 9.74 -11.46 5.34
N ARG A 37 10.29 -11.14 6.53
CA ARG A 37 11.09 -9.93 6.74
C ARG A 37 12.35 -9.91 5.88
N LEU A 38 13.07 -11.02 5.82
CA LEU A 38 14.29 -11.16 5.02
C LEU A 38 14.04 -11.18 3.51
N GLU A 39 12.86 -11.62 3.06
CA GLU A 39 12.44 -11.52 1.67
C GLU A 39 12.03 -10.08 1.30
N SER A 40 11.51 -9.32 2.26
CA SER A 40 10.97 -7.97 2.06
C SER A 40 12.07 -6.91 2.02
N ARG A 41 12.98 -7.03 1.06
CA ARG A 41 14.03 -6.04 0.76
C ARG A 41 14.27 -5.93 -0.73
N GLY A 42 14.55 -4.72 -1.22
CA GLY A 42 14.83 -4.50 -2.64
C GLY A 42 14.83 -3.04 -3.03
N LEU A 43 15.06 -2.80 -4.32
CA LEU A 43 14.96 -1.47 -4.92
C LEU A 43 13.51 -1.22 -5.33
N LEU A 44 12.95 -0.09 -4.88
CA LEU A 44 11.63 0.38 -5.29
C LEU A 44 11.70 1.85 -5.64
N GLU A 45 10.89 2.28 -6.60
CA GLU A 45 10.69 3.69 -6.83
C GLU A 45 9.65 4.22 -5.85
N LYS A 46 9.96 5.34 -5.21
CA LYS A 46 9.06 5.99 -4.26
C LYS A 46 8.65 7.34 -4.83
N LEU A 47 7.34 7.61 -4.86
CA LEU A 47 6.84 8.93 -5.24
C LEU A 47 7.35 9.97 -4.23
N ALA A 48 7.96 11.03 -4.74
CA ALA A 48 8.41 12.15 -3.94
C ALA A 48 7.20 12.85 -3.29
N SER A 49 7.43 13.56 -2.19
CA SER A 49 6.32 14.22 -1.49
C SER A 49 5.67 15.29 -2.38
N HIS A 50 4.41 15.64 -2.14
CA HIS A 50 3.75 16.78 -2.80
C HIS A 50 4.56 18.09 -2.72
N SER A 51 5.39 18.23 -1.69
CA SER A 51 6.26 19.39 -1.49
C SER A 51 7.43 19.47 -2.48
N THR A 52 7.59 18.51 -3.39
CA THR A 52 8.79 18.43 -4.20
C THR A 52 8.76 19.47 -5.31
N PHE A 53 7.69 19.59 -6.11
CA PHE A 53 7.53 20.66 -7.11
C PHE A 53 6.07 20.79 -7.57
N SER A 54 5.38 21.87 -7.18
CA SER A 54 4.16 22.33 -7.84
C SER A 54 4.46 23.64 -8.58
N PHE A 55 4.06 23.72 -9.85
CA PHE A 55 4.21 24.93 -10.67
C PHE A 55 2.86 25.29 -11.27
N ARG A 56 2.23 26.35 -10.74
CA ARG A 56 0.85 26.74 -11.08
C ARG A 56 -0.10 25.55 -10.94
N SER A 57 -0.85 25.21 -12.00
CA SER A 57 -1.79 24.09 -12.04
C SER A 57 -1.12 22.74 -12.32
N TYR A 58 0.21 22.69 -12.44
CA TYR A 58 0.95 21.45 -12.71
C TYR A 58 1.55 20.90 -11.44
N GLN A 59 1.33 19.61 -11.23
CA GLN A 59 1.99 18.84 -10.18
C GLN A 59 3.02 17.91 -10.82
N LEU A 60 4.30 18.10 -10.47
CA LEU A 60 5.36 17.24 -10.98
C LEU A 60 5.42 15.95 -10.14
N CYS A 61 5.11 14.82 -10.78
CA CYS A 61 5.28 13.50 -10.19
C CYS A 61 6.72 13.04 -10.37
N VAL A 62 7.52 13.12 -9.31
CA VAL A 62 8.92 12.69 -9.33
C VAL A 62 9.04 11.34 -8.64
N TRP A 63 9.39 10.31 -9.39
CA TRP A 63 9.73 8.99 -8.86
C TRP A 63 11.23 8.93 -8.53
N GLN A 64 11.57 8.33 -7.40
CA GLN A 64 12.94 8.24 -6.94
C GLN A 64 13.24 6.84 -6.44
N GLU A 65 14.27 6.21 -7.00
CA GLU A 65 14.72 4.89 -6.56
C GLU A 65 15.22 4.92 -5.11
N ARG A 66 14.80 3.95 -4.31
CA ARG A 66 15.13 3.79 -2.90
C ARG A 66 15.45 2.34 -2.60
N TYR A 67 16.42 2.11 -1.73
CA TYR A 67 16.57 0.81 -1.09
C TYR A 67 15.53 0.70 0.02
N VAL A 68 14.62 -0.25 -0.10
CA VAL A 68 13.52 -0.50 0.84
C VAL A 68 13.73 -1.84 1.51
N TYR A 69 13.49 -1.92 2.82
CA TYR A 69 13.59 -3.17 3.58
C TYR A 69 12.67 -3.18 4.80
N ALA A 70 12.21 -4.36 5.18
CA ALA A 70 11.46 -4.57 6.42
C ALA A 70 12.41 -4.66 7.62
N ALA A 71 12.22 -3.79 8.60
CA ALA A 71 12.75 -3.94 9.95
C ALA A 71 11.69 -4.56 10.87
N ASP A 72 12.02 -4.71 12.15
CA ASP A 72 11.18 -5.47 13.09
C ASP A 72 9.87 -4.75 13.45
N ASP A 73 9.89 -3.43 13.38
CA ASP A 73 8.82 -2.51 13.80
C ASP A 73 8.46 -1.48 12.72
N ALA A 74 9.14 -1.49 11.57
CA ALA A 74 8.94 -0.49 10.52
C ALA A 74 9.36 -0.97 9.13
N LEU A 75 8.70 -0.42 8.09
CA LEU A 75 9.22 -0.45 6.74
C LEU A 75 10.22 0.70 6.57
N CYS A 76 11.44 0.38 6.18
CA CYS A 76 12.55 1.31 6.08
C CYS A 76 12.87 1.62 4.62
N TYR A 77 13.27 2.84 4.32
CA TYR A 77 13.76 3.21 3.00
C TYR A 77 14.90 4.23 3.07
N GLN A 78 15.85 4.10 2.15
CA GLN A 78 17.06 4.92 2.06
C GLN A 78 17.27 5.43 0.64
N GLN A 79 17.86 6.63 0.56
CA GLN A 79 18.32 7.17 -0.72
C GLN A 79 19.51 6.34 -1.21
N LEU A 80 19.69 6.28 -2.52
CA LEU A 80 20.81 5.62 -3.15
C LEU A 80 21.83 6.66 -3.64
N SER A 81 23.10 6.27 -3.64
CA SER A 81 24.17 6.95 -4.38
C SER A 81 24.01 6.74 -5.89
N LEU A 82 24.86 7.41 -6.67
CA LEU A 82 24.98 7.15 -8.12
C LEU A 82 25.39 5.70 -8.40
N ASP A 83 26.17 5.08 -7.51
CA ASP A 83 26.62 3.69 -7.60
C ASP A 83 25.60 2.70 -7.00
N ARG A 84 24.36 3.14 -6.76
CA ARG A 84 23.26 2.34 -6.18
C ARG A 84 23.56 1.76 -4.79
N THR A 85 24.42 2.41 -4.02
CA THR A 85 24.67 2.06 -2.62
C THR A 85 23.75 2.88 -1.69
N PRO A 86 23.15 2.29 -0.65
CA PRO A 86 22.34 3.05 0.31
C PRO A 86 23.16 4.14 1.01
N LEU A 87 22.63 5.37 1.01
CA LEU A 87 23.25 6.55 1.59
C LEU A 87 22.33 7.30 2.55
N GLY A 88 22.96 7.98 3.51
CA GLY A 88 22.32 8.92 4.40
C GLY A 88 21.46 8.27 5.48
N LYS A 89 20.53 9.06 6.03
CA LYS A 89 19.67 8.62 7.13
C LYS A 89 18.54 7.74 6.63
N CYS A 90 18.39 6.57 7.24
CA CYS A 90 17.24 5.69 7.05
C CYS A 90 15.94 6.37 7.47
N LYS A 91 14.98 6.43 6.54
CA LYS A 91 13.61 6.86 6.83
C LYS A 91 12.78 5.64 7.17
N ARG A 92 11.93 5.77 8.19
CA ARG A 92 11.16 4.67 8.77
C ARG A 92 9.68 4.97 8.68
N ILE A 93 8.89 3.98 8.30
CA ILE A 93 7.43 3.97 8.32
C ILE A 93 7.03 2.95 9.39
N PRO A 94 6.73 3.38 10.63
CA PRO A 94 6.40 2.47 11.71
C PRO A 94 5.16 1.65 11.37
N TYR A 95 5.20 0.34 11.63
CA TYR A 95 4.05 -0.54 11.36
C TYR A 95 2.81 -0.11 12.14
N GLY A 96 2.96 0.35 13.38
CA GLY A 96 1.85 0.88 14.18
C GLY A 96 1.20 2.16 13.63
N SER A 97 1.79 2.79 12.60
CA SER A 97 1.18 3.92 11.91
C SER A 97 0.42 3.52 10.65
N LEU A 98 0.57 2.28 10.17
CA LEU A 98 -0.09 1.78 8.96
C LEU A 98 -1.56 1.46 9.27
N GLN A 99 -2.45 2.08 8.51
CA GLN A 99 -3.89 1.80 8.56
C GLN A 99 -4.23 0.68 7.58
N PHE A 100 -3.75 0.79 6.34
CA PHE A 100 -3.90 -0.25 5.34
C PHE A 100 -2.82 -0.17 4.25
N VAL A 101 -2.69 -1.26 3.49
CA VAL A 101 -1.85 -1.38 2.31
C VAL A 101 -2.70 -1.89 1.14
N ALA A 102 -2.60 -1.25 -0.02
CA ALA A 102 -3.43 -1.61 -1.18
C ALA A 102 -2.71 -1.35 -2.51
N PRO A 103 -3.14 -2.01 -3.61
CA PRO A 103 -2.79 -1.60 -4.96
C PRO A 103 -3.28 -0.18 -5.23
N TYR A 104 -2.42 0.60 -5.88
CA TYR A 104 -2.79 1.91 -6.43
C TYR A 104 -2.92 1.85 -7.96
N ASP A 105 -2.11 1.01 -8.60
CA ASP A 105 -2.09 0.75 -10.05
C ASP A 105 -1.51 -0.65 -10.31
N GLU A 106 -1.33 -1.06 -11.57
CA GLU A 106 -0.76 -2.36 -11.96
C GLU A 106 0.56 -2.67 -11.25
N THR A 107 1.48 -1.71 -11.23
CA THR A 107 2.80 -1.87 -10.61
C THR A 107 2.97 -1.06 -9.32
N GLN A 108 1.95 -0.31 -8.91
CA GLN A 108 2.05 0.64 -7.80
C GLN A 108 1.23 0.18 -6.59
N PHE A 109 1.75 0.44 -5.39
CA PHE A 109 1.01 0.23 -4.16
C PHE A 109 1.10 1.45 -3.24
N VAL A 110 0.08 1.59 -2.41
CA VAL A 110 -0.08 2.68 -1.45
C VAL A 110 -0.03 2.15 -0.03
N LEU A 111 0.69 2.88 0.82
CA LEU A 111 0.70 2.73 2.27
C LEU A 111 -0.04 3.91 2.88
N LYS A 112 -1.28 3.69 3.34
CA LYS A 112 -2.00 4.70 4.11
C LYS A 112 -1.54 4.62 5.56
N CYS A 113 -0.90 5.69 6.04
CA CYS A 113 -0.58 5.85 7.45
C CYS A 113 -1.49 6.91 8.08
N THR A 114 -1.59 6.92 9.41
CA THR A 114 -2.40 7.88 10.18
C THR A 114 -2.19 9.34 9.76
N LYS A 115 -0.95 9.74 9.46
CA LYS A 115 -0.59 11.14 9.14
C LYS A 115 -0.25 11.38 7.68
N ARG A 116 0.03 10.32 6.90
CA ARG A 116 0.64 10.46 5.58
C ARG A 116 0.39 9.23 4.71
N THR A 117 0.29 9.47 3.42
CA THR A 117 0.28 8.42 2.40
C THR A 117 1.65 8.31 1.72
N TYR A 118 2.10 7.08 1.49
CA TYR A 118 3.29 6.79 0.68
C TYR A 118 2.89 5.94 -0.51
N ILE A 119 3.47 6.23 -1.68
CA ILE A 119 3.25 5.44 -2.89
C ILE A 119 4.59 4.93 -3.37
N PHE A 120 4.62 3.64 -3.71
CA PHE A 120 5.77 2.93 -4.24
C PHE A 120 5.39 2.27 -5.56
N MET A 121 6.35 2.21 -6.47
CA MET A 121 6.26 1.52 -7.76
C MET A 121 7.25 0.36 -7.77
N CYS A 122 6.77 -0.78 -8.24
CA CYS A 122 7.48 -2.04 -8.37
C CYS A 122 7.82 -2.30 -9.84
N PRO A 123 8.80 -3.19 -10.13
CA PRO A 123 9.12 -3.58 -11.51
C PRO A 123 8.04 -4.44 -12.18
N SER A 124 7.15 -5.06 -11.41
CA SER A 124 6.07 -5.90 -11.93
C SER A 124 4.88 -5.99 -10.97
N THR A 125 3.75 -6.43 -11.50
CA THR A 125 2.51 -6.69 -10.75
C THR A 125 2.70 -7.75 -9.67
N GLU A 126 3.47 -8.80 -9.96
CA GLU A 126 3.80 -9.86 -9.01
C GLU A 126 4.64 -9.33 -7.85
N ALA A 127 5.63 -8.49 -8.15
CA ALA A 127 6.44 -7.83 -7.13
C ALA A 127 5.59 -6.93 -6.24
N ARG A 128 4.70 -6.13 -6.82
CA ARG A 128 3.73 -5.29 -6.08
C ARG A 128 2.89 -6.15 -5.13
N THR A 129 2.28 -7.21 -5.64
CA THR A 129 1.43 -8.12 -4.84
C THR A 129 2.22 -8.76 -3.70
N ARG A 130 3.46 -9.20 -3.95
CA ARG A 130 4.37 -9.73 -2.91
C ARG A 130 4.63 -8.70 -1.82
N TRP A 131 4.95 -7.46 -2.18
CA TRP A 131 5.19 -6.38 -1.20
C TRP A 131 3.96 -6.09 -0.36
N ILE A 132 2.78 -5.97 -0.97
CA ILE A 132 1.51 -5.75 -0.25
C ILE A 132 1.28 -6.86 0.78
N LYS A 133 1.39 -8.12 0.34
CA LYS A 133 1.21 -9.31 1.17
C LYS A 133 2.18 -9.34 2.35
N ASN A 134 3.46 -9.10 2.08
CA ASN A 134 4.47 -9.18 3.11
C ASN A 134 4.34 -8.05 4.13
N ILE A 135 4.08 -6.82 3.68
CA ILE A 135 3.90 -5.68 4.58
C ILE A 135 2.66 -5.87 5.46
N SER A 136 1.54 -6.34 4.91
CA SER A 136 0.34 -6.58 5.71
C SER A 136 0.55 -7.67 6.77
N MET A 137 1.24 -8.77 6.41
CA MET A 137 1.61 -9.83 7.36
C MET A 137 2.54 -9.34 8.47
N LEU A 138 3.52 -8.50 8.15
CA LEU A 138 4.50 -7.97 9.10
C LEU A 138 3.90 -6.88 10.01
N ALA A 139 3.04 -6.03 9.45
CA ALA A 139 2.43 -4.92 10.17
C ALA A 139 1.17 -5.32 10.95
N GLY A 140 0.53 -6.43 10.58
CA GLY A 140 -0.77 -6.84 11.13
C GLY A 140 -1.90 -5.87 10.76
N CYS A 141 -1.77 -5.16 9.64
CA CYS A 141 -2.79 -4.23 9.15
C CYS A 141 -3.64 -4.86 8.03
N SER A 142 -4.81 -4.29 7.78
CA SER A 142 -5.67 -4.71 6.68
C SER A 142 -4.97 -4.51 5.32
N ALA A 143 -5.23 -5.44 4.40
CA ALA A 143 -4.85 -5.32 3.00
C ALA A 143 -6.11 -5.30 2.13
N SER A 144 -6.09 -4.50 1.07
CA SER A 144 -7.05 -4.61 -0.02
C SER A 144 -6.36 -5.19 -1.24
N THR A 145 -7.09 -5.94 -2.06
CA THR A 145 -6.67 -6.38 -3.40
C THR A 145 -7.31 -5.55 -4.51
N GLU A 146 -8.24 -4.66 -4.17
CA GLU A 146 -8.89 -3.77 -5.12
C GLU A 146 -8.09 -2.47 -5.25
N VAL A 147 -7.97 -1.98 -6.48
CA VAL A 147 -7.30 -0.71 -6.76
C VAL A 147 -8.06 0.39 -6.05
N CYS A 148 -7.39 1.12 -5.14
CA CYS A 148 -7.98 2.31 -4.53
C CYS A 148 -8.08 3.42 -5.59
N ALA A 149 -9.15 3.40 -6.38
CA ALA A 149 -9.55 4.54 -7.18
C ALA A 149 -10.04 5.63 -6.24
N HIS A 150 -9.14 6.48 -5.75
CA HIS A 150 -9.59 7.78 -5.27
C HIS A 150 -9.95 8.61 -6.51
N ALA A 151 -11.25 8.79 -6.70
CA ALA A 151 -11.80 9.96 -7.34
C ALA A 151 -11.06 11.18 -6.77
N HIS A 152 -10.22 11.80 -7.59
CA HIS A 152 -9.79 13.16 -7.33
C HIS A 152 -11.05 14.04 -7.39
N PRO A 153 -11.27 14.97 -6.44
CA PRO A 153 -12.25 16.02 -6.61
C PRO A 153 -11.91 16.91 -7.81
#